data_AF-A0A969SG02-F1
#
_entry.id   AF-A0A969SG02-F1
#
_cell.length_a   1.000
_cell.length_b   1.000
_cell.length_c   1.000
_cell.angle_alpha   90.00
_cell.angle_beta   90.00
_cell.angle_gamma   90.00
#
_symmetry.space_group_name_H-M   'P 1'
#
loop_
_entity.id
_entity.type
_entity.pdbx_description
1 polymer ?
#
loop_
_entity_poly.entity_id
_entity_poly.type
_entity_poly.pdbx_seq_one_letter_code
_entity_poly.pdbx_strand_id
1 'polypeptide(L)'
;MLLRRFGLILENLDGFDNPGVLRSVPHTLGMSQSIAPDRGDGDTRTPFPLAAMTGWSGDGAPIDGSLKNFALGAVVQHFPRTLNRRECTTSDYSPKRCDFRVPTSAELDALEAFQLFLGRQSEVNIEKDSTNPGEIVFRDPFVEAGKVLFSDAPAADGGRQTCNFCHNNAGANDPAGNGRLFATGTNKHPKAPPCLRPRAAPADGGFGTEPVTIESGRDICGTRGSFDLVFRGNDAFNSPSLIEAADTPPFFHNNIAETIEDAVAFYNSDVFGESPSGRGRPFALDTTQVQQVAAMLRVLNAIDNIDNSNRYDEIATRQAKVRGGLALQVARVAASETEDAIQVLTEGPVRLYEGTPVVQHLHRALRLEERAIAERNPGLLARAVRLKNRARSLMIVTNQ
;
A
#
# COMPACT_ATOMS: atom_id res chain seq x y z
N MET A 1 19.20 14.29 10.43
CA MET A 1 18.03 13.42 10.63
C MET A 1 17.23 13.37 9.33
N LEU A 2 17.54 12.42 8.42
CA LEU A 2 16.87 12.28 7.12
C LEU A 2 15.52 11.57 7.24
N LEU A 3 15.43 10.61 8.16
CA LEU A 3 14.24 9.80 8.44
C LEU A 3 13.00 10.66 8.76
N ARG A 4 13.16 11.71 9.59
CA ARG A 4 12.04 12.58 10.01
C ARG A 4 11.58 13.60 8.98
N ARG A 5 12.39 13.91 7.96
CA ARG A 5 12.03 14.95 6.97
C ARG A 5 11.19 14.40 5.82
N PHE A 6 11.38 13.11 5.50
CA PHE A 6 10.73 12.48 4.35
C PHE A 6 9.83 11.29 4.72
N GLY A 7 9.79 10.87 6.00
CA GLY A 7 9.01 9.70 6.41
C GLY A 7 9.55 8.38 5.85
N LEU A 8 10.86 8.29 5.66
CA LEU A 8 11.54 7.12 5.09
C LEU A 8 12.36 6.39 6.16
N ILE A 9 12.59 5.10 5.95
CA ILE A 9 13.45 4.21 6.73
C ILE A 9 14.66 3.77 5.91
N LEU A 10 15.77 3.48 6.58
CA LEU A 10 16.97 2.96 5.93
C LEU A 10 16.91 1.44 5.85
N GLU A 11 17.06 0.89 4.65
CA GLU A 11 17.06 -0.54 4.36
C GLU A 11 18.37 -0.97 3.69
N ASN A 12 18.98 -2.06 4.14
CA ASN A 12 20.22 -2.63 3.57
C ASN A 12 19.90 -3.80 2.64
N LEU A 13 19.06 -3.55 1.64
CA LEU A 13 18.58 -4.57 0.71
C LEU A 13 19.70 -5.14 -0.16
N ASP A 14 20.67 -4.30 -0.49
CA ASP A 14 21.88 -4.69 -1.21
C ASP A 14 22.92 -5.41 -0.34
N GLY A 15 22.55 -5.76 0.89
CA GLY A 15 23.45 -6.30 1.91
C GLY A 15 24.07 -5.23 2.82
N PHE A 16 24.50 -5.66 3.99
CA PHE A 16 25.04 -4.75 5.03
C PHE A 16 26.41 -4.15 4.68
N ASP A 17 27.13 -4.73 3.72
CA ASP A 17 28.41 -4.22 3.22
C ASP A 17 28.22 -3.13 2.15
N ASN A 18 26.98 -2.87 1.73
CA ASN A 18 26.62 -1.81 0.79
C ASN A 18 25.91 -0.65 1.50
N PRO A 19 25.95 0.58 0.92
CA PRO A 19 25.17 1.69 1.42
C PRO A 19 23.66 1.35 1.45
N GLY A 20 23.00 1.59 2.59
CA GLY A 20 21.56 1.36 2.70
C GLY A 20 20.74 2.42 1.94
N VAL A 21 19.66 1.99 1.31
CA VAL A 21 18.71 2.86 0.58
C VAL A 21 17.64 3.42 1.51
N LEU A 22 16.90 4.43 1.07
CA LEU A 22 15.79 5.02 1.85
C LEU A 22 14.45 4.65 1.22
N ARG A 23 13.63 3.88 1.95
CA ARG A 23 12.29 3.47 1.52
C ARG A 23 11.20 3.93 2.47
N SER A 24 9.99 4.12 1.94
CA SER A 24 8.78 4.34 2.73
C SER A 24 8.34 3.03 3.38
N VAL A 25 7.49 3.11 4.39
CA VAL A 25 6.92 1.91 5.02
C VAL A 25 5.62 1.56 4.29
N PRO A 26 5.54 0.43 3.56
CA PRO A 26 4.28 0.03 2.94
C PRO A 26 3.28 -0.39 4.00
N HIS A 27 1.97 -0.24 3.73
CA HIS A 27 0.94 -0.75 4.62
C HIS A 27 0.93 -2.29 4.64
N THR A 28 0.37 -2.85 5.72
CA THR A 28 0.18 -4.31 5.85
C THR A 28 -1.27 -4.76 5.67
N LEU A 29 -2.14 -3.85 5.25
CA LEU A 29 -3.56 -4.13 4.99
C LEU A 29 -3.72 -5.02 3.75
N GLY A 30 -4.59 -6.02 3.83
CA GLY A 30 -4.98 -6.84 2.69
C GLY A 30 -3.87 -7.78 2.18
N MET A 31 -2.86 -8.08 3.00
CA MET A 31 -1.74 -8.95 2.62
C MET A 31 -2.20 -10.36 2.20
N SER A 32 -3.29 -10.86 2.75
CA SER A 32 -3.89 -12.15 2.33
C SER A 32 -4.23 -12.23 0.84
N GLN A 33 -4.43 -11.07 0.21
CA GLN A 33 -4.81 -10.94 -1.20
C GLN A 33 -3.71 -10.31 -2.06
N SER A 34 -2.67 -9.69 -1.47
CA SER A 34 -1.74 -8.80 -2.19
C SER A 34 -0.27 -9.25 -2.21
N ILE A 35 0.03 -10.43 -1.66
CA ILE A 35 1.42 -10.95 -1.61
C ILE A 35 1.61 -12.18 -2.50
N ALA A 36 0.69 -12.44 -3.43
CA ALA A 36 0.78 -13.60 -4.30
C ALA A 36 2.15 -13.64 -4.99
N PRO A 37 2.81 -14.81 -5.04
CA PRO A 37 4.13 -14.90 -5.64
C PRO A 37 4.06 -14.63 -7.14
N ASP A 38 5.14 -14.12 -7.72
CA ASP A 38 5.31 -14.15 -9.18
C ASP A 38 5.50 -15.61 -9.61
N ARG A 39 4.53 -16.14 -10.34
CA ARG A 39 4.57 -17.53 -10.81
C ARG A 39 5.27 -17.70 -12.15
N GLY A 40 5.77 -16.61 -12.73
CA GLY A 40 6.51 -16.61 -13.98
C GLY A 40 5.65 -17.07 -15.17
N ASP A 41 5.30 -16.16 -16.06
CA ASP A 41 4.72 -16.46 -17.38
C ASP A 41 5.79 -16.60 -18.48
N GLY A 42 7.06 -16.78 -18.08
CA GLY A 42 8.23 -16.73 -18.96
C GLY A 42 8.86 -15.33 -19.05
N ASP A 43 8.28 -14.33 -18.40
CA ASP A 43 8.90 -13.03 -18.20
C ASP A 43 9.99 -13.13 -17.11
N THR A 44 11.20 -12.68 -17.44
CA THR A 44 12.45 -12.95 -16.68
C THR A 44 12.66 -12.01 -15.48
N ARG A 45 11.63 -11.27 -15.06
CA ARG A 45 11.75 -10.20 -14.06
C ARG A 45 12.03 -10.68 -12.64
N THR A 46 11.56 -11.87 -12.28
CA THR A 46 11.97 -12.61 -11.07
C THR A 46 12.77 -13.86 -11.47
N PRO A 47 14.10 -13.89 -11.26
CA PRO A 47 14.96 -14.98 -11.69
C PRO A 47 14.83 -16.26 -10.83
N PHE A 48 14.13 -16.19 -9.70
CA PHE A 48 13.85 -17.32 -8.82
C PHE A 48 12.45 -17.21 -8.21
N PRO A 49 11.81 -18.34 -7.86
CA PRO A 49 10.49 -18.33 -7.25
C PRO A 49 10.58 -17.76 -5.83
N LEU A 50 9.74 -16.76 -5.54
CA LEU A 50 9.50 -16.25 -4.19
C LEU A 50 8.29 -16.94 -3.58
N ALA A 51 8.27 -17.13 -2.26
CA ALA A 51 7.09 -17.62 -1.56
C ALA A 51 5.98 -16.55 -1.46
N ALA A 52 6.35 -15.27 -1.41
CA ALA A 52 5.44 -14.13 -1.41
C ALA A 52 6.13 -12.88 -1.98
N MET A 53 5.36 -12.00 -2.61
CA MET A 53 5.84 -10.68 -3.08
C MET A 53 5.68 -9.66 -1.96
N THR A 54 6.70 -9.55 -1.09
CA THR A 54 6.65 -8.69 0.11
C THR A 54 7.59 -7.49 0.01
N GLY A 55 7.22 -6.39 0.68
CA GLY A 55 7.96 -5.14 0.61
C GLY A 55 7.91 -4.48 -0.78
N TRP A 56 8.71 -3.42 -0.94
CA TRP A 56 8.69 -2.61 -2.16
C TRP A 56 9.35 -3.26 -3.37
N SER A 57 10.29 -4.18 -3.18
CA SER A 57 10.97 -4.85 -4.30
C SER A 57 10.56 -6.31 -4.46
N GLY A 58 9.79 -6.90 -3.55
CA GLY A 58 9.40 -8.32 -3.59
C GLY A 58 10.43 -9.26 -2.99
N ASP A 59 11.73 -8.94 -3.07
CA ASP A 59 12.85 -9.69 -2.50
C ASP A 59 13.40 -9.14 -1.18
N GLY A 60 12.72 -8.16 -0.58
CA GLY A 60 13.12 -7.60 0.71
C GLY A 60 13.04 -8.62 1.86
N ALA A 61 12.39 -9.75 1.64
CA ALA A 61 12.35 -10.87 2.57
C ALA A 61 13.54 -11.83 2.33
N PRO A 62 14.35 -12.12 3.37
CA PRO A 62 15.46 -13.07 3.25
C PRO A 62 14.98 -14.51 2.96
N ILE A 63 15.93 -15.37 2.62
CA ILE A 63 15.74 -16.82 2.43
C ILE A 63 14.80 -17.13 1.26
N ASP A 64 13.51 -17.41 1.50
CA ASP A 64 12.54 -17.88 0.51
C ASP A 64 11.53 -16.79 0.10
N GLY A 65 11.63 -15.60 0.67
CA GLY A 65 10.71 -14.49 0.38
C GLY A 65 9.37 -14.55 1.14
N SER A 66 9.17 -15.50 2.06
CA SER A 66 7.91 -15.64 2.81
C SER A 66 7.65 -14.46 3.76
N LEU A 67 6.37 -14.26 4.12
CA LEU A 67 5.98 -13.20 5.07
C LEU A 67 6.61 -13.40 6.47
N LYS A 68 6.84 -14.65 6.89
CA LYS A 68 7.62 -14.95 8.11
C LYS A 68 9.05 -14.46 8.00
N ASN A 69 9.71 -14.74 6.88
CA ASN A 69 11.08 -14.33 6.68
C ASN A 69 11.20 -12.82 6.48
N PHE A 70 10.19 -12.16 5.89
CA PHE A 70 10.09 -10.70 5.88
C PHE A 70 10.16 -10.13 7.31
N ALA A 71 9.38 -10.68 8.25
CA ALA A 71 9.41 -10.25 9.65
C ALA A 71 10.77 -10.52 10.33
N LEU A 72 11.41 -11.66 10.05
CA LEU A 72 12.78 -11.93 10.52
C LEU A 72 13.77 -10.90 9.98
N GLY A 73 13.71 -10.60 8.68
CA GLY A 73 14.52 -9.58 8.01
C GLY A 73 14.36 -8.22 8.66
N ALA A 74 13.12 -7.80 8.96
CA ALA A 74 12.83 -6.54 9.65
C ALA A 74 13.48 -6.47 11.04
N VAL A 75 13.47 -7.58 11.80
CA VAL A 75 14.16 -7.66 13.10
C VAL A 75 15.67 -7.54 12.93
N VAL A 76 16.28 -8.27 11.99
CA VAL A 76 17.73 -8.19 11.73
C VAL A 76 18.14 -6.79 11.24
N GLN A 77 17.29 -6.14 10.45
CA GLN A 77 17.54 -4.81 9.89
C GLN A 77 17.44 -3.72 10.97
N HIS A 78 16.39 -3.73 11.79
CA HIS A 78 15.99 -2.56 12.58
C HIS A 78 16.10 -2.73 14.10
N PHE A 79 16.18 -3.95 14.63
CA PHE A 79 16.25 -4.17 16.08
C PHE A 79 17.68 -4.18 16.66
N PRO A 80 18.78 -4.33 15.89
CA PRO A 80 20.10 -4.29 16.48
C PRO A 80 20.42 -2.99 17.19
N ARG A 81 21.01 -3.11 18.39
CA ARG A 81 21.50 -1.97 19.18
C ARG A 81 22.77 -1.35 18.62
N THR A 82 23.58 -2.16 17.95
CA THR A 82 24.83 -1.74 17.31
C THR A 82 24.93 -2.30 15.90
N LEU A 83 25.84 -1.74 15.11
CA LEU A 83 26.13 -2.20 13.74
C LEU A 83 26.81 -3.58 13.69
N ASN A 84 27.22 -4.15 14.83
CA ASN A 84 27.74 -5.51 14.88
C ASN A 84 26.66 -6.57 14.67
N ARG A 85 25.38 -6.21 14.87
CA ARG A 85 24.20 -7.08 14.65
C ARG A 85 24.35 -8.46 15.28
N ARG A 86 24.89 -8.53 16.49
CA ARG A 86 25.07 -9.79 17.21
C ARG A 86 23.73 -10.34 17.68
N GLU A 87 23.30 -11.44 17.07
CA GLU A 87 22.08 -12.14 17.43
C GLU A 87 22.22 -13.03 18.67
N CYS A 88 21.09 -13.35 19.29
CA CYS A 88 20.97 -14.36 20.35
C CYS A 88 19.60 -15.03 20.31
N THR A 89 19.54 -16.27 20.81
CA THR A 89 18.28 -16.98 21.06
C THR A 89 17.54 -16.39 22.27
N THR A 90 16.28 -16.79 22.47
CA THR A 90 15.49 -16.39 23.64
C THR A 90 16.12 -16.83 24.96
N SER A 91 16.68 -18.04 25.03
CA SER A 91 17.30 -18.56 26.26
C SER A 91 18.62 -17.85 26.60
N ASP A 92 19.33 -17.34 25.60
CA ASP A 92 20.66 -16.74 25.78
C ASP A 92 20.63 -15.20 25.81
N TYR A 93 19.45 -14.60 25.59
CA TYR A 93 19.31 -13.16 25.43
C TYR A 93 19.87 -12.41 26.62
N SER A 94 20.89 -11.60 26.34
CA SER A 94 21.43 -10.64 27.30
C SER A 94 21.66 -9.31 26.59
N PRO A 95 21.09 -8.21 27.08
CA PRO A 95 21.27 -6.89 26.49
C PRO A 95 22.73 -6.39 26.51
N LYS A 96 23.62 -7.07 27.24
CA LYS A 96 25.07 -6.78 27.30
C LYS A 96 25.89 -7.56 26.26
N ARG A 97 25.35 -8.65 25.71
CA ARG A 97 26.07 -9.56 24.79
C ARG A 97 25.46 -9.60 23.40
N CYS A 98 24.19 -9.22 23.26
CA CYS A 98 23.41 -9.35 22.04
C CYS A 98 22.85 -8.00 21.65
N ASP A 99 22.85 -7.72 20.35
CA ASP A 99 22.21 -6.55 19.76
C ASP A 99 20.70 -6.77 19.63
N PHE A 100 20.25 -7.99 19.34
CA PHE A 100 18.84 -8.34 19.24
C PHE A 100 18.58 -9.82 19.61
N ARG A 101 17.30 -10.14 19.81
CA ARG A 101 16.82 -11.51 20.01
C ARG A 101 16.19 -12.00 18.71
N VAL A 102 16.59 -13.16 18.24
CA VAL A 102 15.95 -13.81 17.09
C VAL A 102 14.52 -14.22 17.49
N PRO A 103 13.49 -13.88 16.70
CA PRO A 103 12.12 -14.32 16.93
C PRO A 103 12.01 -15.85 16.94
N THR A 104 11.14 -16.39 17.80
CA THR A 104 10.80 -17.81 17.76
C THR A 104 9.82 -18.08 16.61
N SER A 105 9.76 -19.33 16.14
CA SER A 105 8.80 -19.72 15.09
C SER A 105 7.36 -19.40 15.48
N ALA A 106 6.98 -19.61 16.74
CA ALA A 106 5.63 -19.29 17.22
C ALA A 106 5.31 -17.79 17.19
N GLU A 107 6.31 -16.92 17.42
CA GLU A 107 6.14 -15.47 17.29
C GLU A 107 5.99 -15.05 15.82
N LEU A 108 6.77 -15.65 14.92
CA LEU A 108 6.66 -15.41 13.47
C LEU A 108 5.32 -15.90 12.93
N ASP A 109 4.85 -17.08 13.35
CA ASP A 109 3.54 -17.63 12.98
C ASP A 109 2.40 -16.74 13.46
N ALA A 110 2.48 -16.24 14.69
CA ALA A 110 1.47 -15.34 15.24
C ALA A 110 1.45 -13.99 14.52
N LEU A 111 2.61 -13.45 14.16
CA LEU A 111 2.73 -12.20 13.41
C LEU A 111 2.22 -12.36 11.97
N GLU A 112 2.57 -13.45 11.29
CA GLU A 112 2.05 -13.76 9.95
C GLU A 112 0.53 -13.87 9.97
N ALA A 113 -0.04 -14.64 10.90
CA ALA A 113 -1.49 -14.76 11.04
C ALA A 113 -2.16 -13.42 11.32
N PHE A 114 -1.53 -12.56 12.12
CA PHE A 114 -2.01 -11.20 12.36
C PHE A 114 -1.98 -10.36 11.09
N GLN A 115 -0.86 -10.32 10.36
CA GLN A 115 -0.73 -9.54 9.12
C GLN A 115 -1.72 -10.00 8.04
N LEU A 116 -1.92 -11.30 7.87
CA LEU A 116 -2.90 -11.85 6.92
C LEU A 116 -4.36 -11.55 7.31
N PHE A 117 -4.63 -11.30 8.60
CA PHE A 117 -5.95 -10.95 9.08
C PHE A 117 -6.31 -9.46 8.85
N LEU A 118 -5.33 -8.58 8.69
CA LEU A 118 -5.55 -7.14 8.50
C LEU A 118 -6.11 -6.82 7.10
N GLY A 119 -6.97 -5.80 7.04
CA GLY A 119 -7.59 -5.32 5.79
C GLY A 119 -8.52 -6.33 5.13
N ARG A 120 -8.78 -6.13 3.83
CA ARG A 120 -9.71 -6.96 3.04
C ARG A 120 -9.37 -8.45 3.09
N GLN A 121 -10.42 -9.26 3.05
CA GLN A 121 -10.33 -10.73 3.12
C GLN A 121 -10.74 -11.41 1.80
N SER A 122 -11.10 -10.61 0.80
CA SER A 122 -11.46 -11.05 -0.56
C SER A 122 -11.19 -9.92 -1.53
N GLU A 123 -10.92 -10.25 -2.79
CA GLU A 123 -10.79 -9.23 -3.84
C GLU A 123 -12.13 -8.59 -4.20
N VAL A 124 -12.05 -7.33 -4.65
CA VAL A 124 -13.18 -6.61 -5.22
C VAL A 124 -13.23 -6.84 -6.72
N ASN A 125 -14.40 -6.59 -7.32
CA ASN A 125 -14.55 -6.58 -8.76
C ASN A 125 -14.92 -5.17 -9.20
N ILE A 126 -13.99 -4.47 -9.83
CA ILE A 126 -14.20 -3.13 -10.42
C ILE A 126 -13.95 -3.15 -11.94
N GLU A 127 -13.73 -4.33 -12.50
CA GLU A 127 -13.55 -4.50 -13.94
C GLU A 127 -14.85 -4.13 -14.66
N LYS A 128 -14.74 -3.12 -15.51
CA LYS A 128 -15.86 -2.60 -16.28
C LYS A 128 -16.43 -3.69 -17.17
N ASP A 129 -17.77 -3.82 -17.16
CA ASP A 129 -18.50 -4.80 -17.97
C ASP A 129 -18.06 -6.25 -17.70
N SER A 130 -17.56 -6.51 -16.48
CA SER A 130 -17.12 -7.81 -16.02
C SER A 130 -18.23 -8.87 -16.19
N THR A 131 -17.85 -10.02 -16.75
CA THR A 131 -18.72 -11.20 -16.77
C THR A 131 -18.71 -11.97 -15.45
N ASN A 132 -17.77 -11.66 -14.55
CA ASN A 132 -17.76 -12.16 -13.18
C ASN A 132 -18.83 -11.44 -12.34
N PRO A 133 -19.57 -12.15 -11.48
CA PRO A 133 -20.58 -11.56 -10.63
C PRO A 133 -19.96 -10.58 -9.62
N GLY A 134 -20.78 -9.69 -9.06
CA GLY A 134 -20.37 -8.79 -7.98
C GLY A 134 -19.57 -7.56 -8.43
N GLU A 135 -19.63 -7.18 -9.71
CA GLU A 135 -19.06 -5.91 -10.19
C GLU A 135 -19.60 -4.75 -9.35
N ILE A 136 -18.69 -3.95 -8.82
CA ILE A 136 -18.97 -2.69 -8.14
C ILE A 136 -19.28 -1.63 -9.21
N VAL A 137 -20.49 -1.08 -9.12
CA VAL A 137 -20.90 0.11 -9.87
C VAL A 137 -21.04 1.26 -8.89
N PHE A 138 -20.29 2.33 -9.10
CA PHE A 138 -20.36 3.53 -8.30
C PHE A 138 -21.59 4.35 -8.68
N ARG A 139 -22.34 4.79 -7.68
CA ARG A 139 -23.54 5.61 -7.89
C ARG A 139 -23.21 7.07 -8.22
N ASP A 140 -22.04 7.53 -7.79
CA ASP A 140 -21.56 8.86 -8.11
C ASP A 140 -20.94 8.85 -9.52
N PRO A 141 -21.46 9.63 -10.49
CA PRO A 141 -20.95 9.64 -11.85
C PRO A 141 -19.48 10.06 -11.98
N PHE A 142 -18.97 10.89 -11.07
CA PHE A 142 -17.57 11.33 -11.06
C PHE A 142 -16.64 10.17 -10.66
N VAL A 143 -17.06 9.39 -9.66
CA VAL A 143 -16.34 8.20 -9.19
C VAL A 143 -16.40 7.09 -10.23
N GLU A 144 -17.57 6.87 -10.85
CA GLU A 144 -17.73 5.87 -11.92
C GLU A 144 -16.91 6.21 -13.16
N ALA A 145 -16.79 7.50 -13.52
CA ALA A 145 -15.88 7.92 -14.58
C ALA A 145 -14.42 7.55 -14.27
N GLY A 146 -14.00 7.62 -13.00
CA GLY A 146 -12.72 7.13 -12.53
C GLY A 146 -12.51 5.64 -12.78
N LYS A 147 -13.53 4.81 -12.51
CA LYS A 147 -13.52 3.36 -12.80
C LYS A 147 -13.31 3.08 -14.28
N VAL A 148 -13.98 3.84 -15.15
CA VAL A 148 -13.82 3.71 -16.60
C VAL A 148 -12.39 4.08 -17.03
N LEU A 149 -11.85 5.20 -16.53
CA LEU A 149 -10.48 5.64 -16.82
C LEU A 149 -9.44 4.64 -16.32
N PHE A 150 -9.65 4.03 -15.15
CA PHE A 150 -8.73 3.03 -14.59
C PHE A 150 -8.55 1.82 -15.53
N SER A 151 -9.63 1.43 -16.22
CA SER A 151 -9.60 0.33 -17.19
C SER A 151 -9.15 0.77 -18.57
N ASP A 152 -9.45 2.00 -18.96
CA ASP A 152 -9.28 2.51 -20.31
C ASP A 152 -9.03 4.03 -20.27
N ALA A 153 -7.78 4.43 -20.15
CA ALA A 153 -7.33 5.82 -20.08
C ALA A 153 -6.69 6.28 -21.40
N PRO A 154 -6.77 7.58 -21.75
CA PRO A 154 -6.04 8.13 -22.88
C PRO A 154 -4.52 8.03 -22.66
N ALA A 155 -3.78 7.78 -23.75
CA ALA A 155 -2.33 7.80 -23.79
C ALA A 155 -1.82 8.95 -24.66
N ALA A 156 -0.60 9.42 -24.42
CA ALA A 156 -0.03 10.58 -25.13
C ALA A 156 0.15 10.37 -26.64
N ASP A 157 0.23 9.12 -27.10
CA ASP A 157 0.31 8.74 -28.52
C ASP A 157 -1.07 8.73 -29.22
N GLY A 158 -2.13 9.17 -28.54
CA GLY A 158 -3.51 9.12 -29.02
C GLY A 158 -4.17 7.75 -28.86
N GLY A 159 -3.46 6.75 -28.32
CA GLY A 159 -3.98 5.43 -28.01
C GLY A 159 -4.65 5.35 -26.64
N ARG A 160 -4.81 4.10 -26.17
CA ARG A 160 -5.35 3.77 -24.85
C ARG A 160 -4.33 3.02 -23.99
N GLN A 161 -4.45 3.18 -22.68
CA GLN A 161 -3.69 2.48 -21.65
C GLN A 161 -4.56 2.12 -20.46
N THR A 162 -4.08 1.24 -19.59
CA THR A 162 -4.87 0.71 -18.47
C THR A 162 -4.03 0.59 -17.22
N CYS A 163 -4.62 0.92 -16.07
CA CYS A 163 -4.03 0.70 -14.76
C CYS A 163 -4.17 -0.78 -14.33
N ASN A 164 -5.21 -1.48 -14.83
CA ASN A 164 -5.52 -2.88 -14.49
C ASN A 164 -4.42 -3.88 -14.87
N PHE A 165 -3.52 -3.52 -15.79
CA PHE A 165 -2.42 -4.42 -16.15
C PHE A 165 -1.47 -4.68 -14.97
N CYS A 166 -1.17 -3.63 -14.19
CA CYS A 166 -0.31 -3.73 -13.01
C CYS A 166 -1.09 -3.84 -11.70
N HIS A 167 -2.34 -3.36 -11.69
CA HIS A 167 -3.21 -3.27 -10.52
C HIS A 167 -4.59 -3.85 -10.85
N ASN A 168 -4.68 -5.14 -11.15
CA ASN A 168 -5.93 -5.77 -11.53
C ASN A 168 -6.97 -5.61 -10.42
N ASN A 169 -8.16 -5.12 -10.76
CA ASN A 169 -9.21 -4.74 -9.80
C ASN A 169 -8.74 -3.76 -8.71
N ALA A 170 -7.78 -2.89 -9.02
CA ALA A 170 -7.08 -2.02 -8.08
C ALA A 170 -6.31 -2.77 -6.96
N GLY A 171 -6.18 -4.09 -7.06
CA GLY A 171 -5.34 -4.89 -6.18
C GLY A 171 -3.84 -4.76 -6.51
N ALA A 172 -3.05 -5.63 -5.88
CA ALA A 172 -1.60 -5.70 -6.08
C ALA A 172 -1.17 -6.70 -7.18
N ASN A 173 -2.14 -7.42 -7.74
CA ASN A 173 -1.88 -8.54 -8.64
C ASN A 173 -2.11 -8.17 -10.11
N ASP A 174 -1.50 -8.92 -11.01
CA ASP A 174 -1.81 -8.92 -12.43
C ASP A 174 -3.17 -9.61 -12.72
N PRO A 175 -3.66 -9.58 -13.97
CA PRO A 175 -4.89 -10.28 -14.36
C PRO A 175 -4.86 -11.81 -14.17
N ALA A 176 -3.69 -12.42 -14.02
CA ALA A 176 -3.55 -13.85 -13.73
C ALA A 176 -3.51 -14.14 -12.21
N GLY A 177 -3.63 -13.12 -11.36
CA GLY A 177 -3.63 -13.23 -9.91
C GLY A 177 -2.23 -13.37 -9.29
N ASN A 178 -1.18 -13.02 -10.02
CA ASN A 178 0.20 -13.05 -9.52
C ASN A 178 0.66 -11.65 -9.13
N GLY A 179 1.44 -11.52 -8.07
CA GLY A 179 2.22 -10.31 -7.83
C GLY A 179 3.28 -10.16 -8.93
N ARG A 180 3.60 -8.92 -9.30
CA ARG A 180 4.62 -8.60 -10.32
C ARG A 180 5.44 -7.39 -9.95
N LEU A 181 6.62 -7.30 -10.57
CA LEU A 181 7.53 -6.17 -10.45
C LEU A 181 7.48 -5.28 -11.70
N PHE A 182 7.45 -3.97 -11.48
CA PHE A 182 7.39 -2.97 -12.54
C PHE A 182 8.43 -1.87 -12.34
N ALA A 183 9.17 -1.58 -13.40
CA ALA A 183 10.11 -0.47 -13.44
C ALA A 183 9.40 0.77 -14.00
N THR A 184 8.74 1.51 -13.11
CA THR A 184 7.92 2.69 -13.44
C THR A 184 8.72 4.00 -13.49
N GLY A 185 10.02 3.95 -13.16
CA GLY A 185 10.89 5.14 -13.12
C GLY A 185 10.74 5.99 -11.84
N THR A 186 9.91 5.58 -10.88
CA THR A 186 9.71 6.31 -9.61
C THR A 186 11.01 6.52 -8.82
N ASN A 187 11.96 5.59 -8.92
CA ASN A 187 13.29 5.68 -8.32
C ASN A 187 14.21 6.73 -8.99
N LYS A 188 13.88 7.11 -10.23
CA LYS A 188 14.58 8.12 -11.05
C LYS A 188 13.80 9.43 -11.17
N HIS A 189 12.81 9.65 -10.30
CA HIS A 189 12.10 10.92 -10.28
C HIS A 189 12.98 12.05 -9.71
N PRO A 190 12.92 13.31 -10.22
CA PRO A 190 13.75 14.42 -9.70
C PRO A 190 13.50 14.81 -8.24
N LYS A 191 12.38 14.35 -7.65
CA LYS A 191 12.08 14.48 -6.21
C LYS A 191 12.55 13.27 -5.38
N ALA A 192 13.15 12.25 -5.99
CA ALA A 192 13.63 11.08 -5.26
C ALA A 192 14.70 11.49 -4.22
N PRO A 193 14.80 10.75 -3.10
CA PRO A 193 15.72 11.07 -2.00
C PRO A 193 17.18 11.36 -2.42
N PRO A 194 17.78 10.61 -3.38
CA PRO A 194 19.13 10.90 -3.85
C PRO A 194 19.28 12.31 -4.46
N CYS A 195 18.25 12.81 -5.13
CA CYS A 195 18.23 14.15 -5.72
C CYS A 195 18.02 15.26 -4.69
N LEU A 196 17.30 14.97 -3.59
CA LEU A 196 17.04 15.96 -2.53
C LEU A 196 18.19 16.05 -1.54
N ARG A 197 18.89 14.94 -1.28
CA ARG A 197 19.98 14.84 -0.30
C ARG A 197 21.09 13.93 -0.80
N PRO A 198 21.84 14.38 -1.82
CA PRO A 198 22.96 13.61 -2.35
C PRO A 198 23.99 13.31 -1.26
N ARG A 199 24.58 12.12 -1.32
CA ARG A 199 25.50 11.51 -0.31
C ARG A 199 24.84 10.97 0.96
N ALA A 200 23.59 11.34 1.23
CA ALA A 200 22.88 10.87 2.43
C ALA A 200 21.73 9.91 2.11
N ALA A 201 21.41 9.76 0.83
CA ALA A 201 20.46 8.79 0.29
C ALA A 201 21.09 8.17 -0.98
N PRO A 202 21.61 6.94 -0.90
CA PRO A 202 21.98 6.16 -2.08
C PRO A 202 20.77 5.93 -3.00
N ALA A 203 21.04 5.69 -4.28
CA ALA A 203 19.99 5.37 -5.24
C ALA A 203 19.44 3.96 -5.00
N ASP A 204 18.15 3.78 -5.25
CA ASP A 204 17.44 2.52 -5.03
C ASP A 204 17.12 1.88 -6.38
N GLY A 205 17.75 0.74 -6.67
CA GLY A 205 17.57 0.01 -7.93
C GLY A 205 16.49 -1.06 -7.87
N GLY A 206 15.69 -1.13 -6.81
CA GLY A 206 14.55 -2.05 -6.76
C GLY A 206 14.92 -3.49 -6.40
N PHE A 207 14.51 -4.43 -7.23
CA PHE A 207 14.70 -5.87 -7.03
C PHE A 207 16.09 -6.34 -7.49
N GLY A 208 16.68 -7.20 -6.66
CA GLY A 208 18.01 -7.76 -6.83
C GLY A 208 19.12 -6.77 -6.51
N THR A 209 20.35 -7.28 -6.44
CA THR A 209 21.55 -6.44 -6.23
C THR A 209 22.33 -6.21 -7.53
N GLU A 210 21.92 -6.88 -8.60
CA GLU A 210 22.51 -6.85 -9.92
C GLU A 210 21.41 -6.65 -10.98
N PRO A 211 21.69 -5.98 -12.10
CA PRO A 211 22.96 -5.33 -12.42
C PRO A 211 23.27 -4.13 -11.52
N VAL A 212 24.55 -3.73 -11.46
CA VAL A 212 24.95 -2.43 -10.95
C VAL A 212 25.06 -1.44 -12.11
N THR A 213 24.23 -0.41 -12.11
CA THR A 213 24.27 0.66 -13.11
C THR A 213 24.70 1.97 -12.47
N ILE A 214 25.42 2.78 -13.25
CA ILE A 214 25.87 4.11 -12.86
C ILE A 214 25.24 5.11 -13.83
N GLU A 215 24.44 6.01 -13.29
CA GLU A 215 23.76 7.05 -14.08
C GLU A 215 24.19 8.43 -13.62
N SER A 216 24.27 9.35 -14.58
CA SER A 216 24.60 10.75 -14.31
C SER A 216 23.46 11.37 -13.50
N GLY A 217 23.76 11.85 -12.29
CA GLY A 217 22.79 12.58 -11.50
C GLY A 217 22.30 13.85 -12.20
N ARG A 218 23.05 14.40 -13.18
CA ARG A 218 22.62 15.56 -13.95
C ARG A 218 21.40 15.25 -14.80
N ASP A 219 21.31 14.02 -15.29
CA ASP A 219 20.24 13.59 -16.19
C ASP A 219 18.95 13.35 -15.39
N ILE A 220 19.08 12.83 -14.17
CA ILE A 220 17.95 12.51 -13.28
C ILE A 220 17.54 13.71 -12.39
N CYS A 221 18.49 14.35 -11.73
CA CYS A 221 18.27 15.38 -10.72
C CYS A 221 18.42 16.81 -11.28
N GLY A 222 18.70 16.96 -12.58
CA GLY A 222 18.95 18.24 -13.23
C GLY A 222 20.16 18.97 -12.66
N THR A 223 20.04 20.29 -12.47
CA THR A 223 21.14 21.14 -11.97
C THR A 223 21.63 20.78 -10.56
N ARG A 224 20.86 19.98 -9.81
CA ARG A 224 21.25 19.48 -8.47
C ARG A 224 22.20 18.29 -8.54
N GLY A 225 22.28 17.60 -9.69
CA GLY A 225 22.99 16.34 -9.84
C GLY A 225 24.40 16.47 -10.39
N SER A 226 25.33 16.99 -9.60
CA SER A 226 26.76 17.04 -9.99
C SER A 226 27.54 15.79 -9.53
N PHE A 227 26.89 14.63 -9.48
CA PHE A 227 27.40 13.38 -8.94
C PHE A 227 26.76 12.21 -9.68
N ASP A 228 27.37 11.04 -9.59
CA ASP A 228 26.81 9.80 -10.15
C ASP A 228 25.90 9.11 -9.14
N LEU A 229 24.85 8.48 -9.66
CA LEU A 229 23.92 7.64 -8.92
C LEU A 229 24.23 6.18 -9.24
N VAL A 230 24.43 5.38 -8.20
CA VAL A 230 24.68 3.93 -8.33
C VAL A 230 23.40 3.22 -7.98
N PHE A 231 22.79 2.55 -8.96
CA PHE A 231 21.63 1.69 -8.77
C PHE A 231 22.08 0.24 -8.73
N ARG A 232 21.49 -0.54 -7.83
CA ARG A 232 21.71 -1.98 -7.69
C ARG A 232 20.36 -2.67 -7.83
N GLY A 233 20.28 -3.59 -8.79
CA GLY A 233 19.01 -4.24 -9.14
C GLY A 233 18.51 -3.84 -10.53
N ASN A 234 17.27 -4.19 -10.82
CA ASN A 234 16.68 -4.12 -12.16
C ASN A 234 15.65 -2.99 -12.36
N ASP A 235 15.67 -1.98 -11.49
CA ASP A 235 14.71 -0.86 -11.41
C ASP A 235 13.26 -1.25 -11.07
N ALA A 236 12.98 -2.54 -10.84
CA ALA A 236 11.62 -3.02 -10.67
C ALA A 236 11.18 -3.06 -9.20
N PHE A 237 9.94 -2.63 -8.96
CA PHE A 237 9.30 -2.58 -7.66
C PHE A 237 7.96 -3.32 -7.70
N ASN A 238 7.56 -3.90 -6.57
CA ASN A 238 6.29 -4.57 -6.39
C ASN A 238 5.12 -3.60 -6.53
N SER A 239 4.04 -4.05 -7.16
CA SER A 239 2.77 -3.31 -7.21
C SER A 239 2.11 -3.32 -5.82
N PRO A 240 1.92 -2.18 -5.13
CA PRO A 240 1.10 -2.15 -3.93
C PRO A 240 -0.38 -2.32 -4.27
N SER A 241 -1.17 -2.77 -3.29
CA SER A 241 -2.63 -2.70 -3.37
C SER A 241 -3.07 -1.24 -3.38
N LEU A 242 -4.02 -0.87 -4.24
CA LEU A 242 -4.58 0.49 -4.28
C LEU A 242 -5.92 0.59 -3.55
N ILE A 243 -6.51 -0.53 -3.14
CA ILE A 243 -7.80 -0.58 -2.46
C ILE A 243 -7.73 0.16 -1.11
N GLU A 244 -6.67 -0.04 -0.34
CA GLU A 244 -6.48 0.55 1.00
C GLU A 244 -5.51 1.74 1.02
N ALA A 245 -5.06 2.19 -0.16
CA ALA A 245 -3.90 3.06 -0.26
C ALA A 245 -4.17 4.52 0.11
N ALA A 246 -5.40 5.01 -0.02
CA ALA A 246 -5.71 6.42 0.17
C ALA A 246 -5.49 6.92 1.61
N ASP A 247 -5.48 6.02 2.59
CA ASP A 247 -5.13 6.28 4.00
C ASP A 247 -3.62 6.34 4.27
N THR A 248 -2.80 6.03 3.27
CA THR A 248 -1.37 5.75 3.49
C THR A 248 -0.40 6.72 2.77
N PRO A 249 -0.75 8.01 2.53
CA PRO A 249 0.23 8.94 1.98
C PRO A 249 1.42 9.13 2.94
N PRO A 250 2.60 9.52 2.41
CA PRO A 250 2.91 9.76 1.01
C PRO A 250 3.08 8.46 0.19
N PHE A 251 3.09 8.58 -1.13
CA PHE A 251 3.04 7.45 -2.06
C PHE A 251 4.38 7.11 -2.72
N PHE A 252 4.41 5.88 -3.27
CA PHE A 252 5.57 5.17 -3.81
C PHE A 252 6.59 4.74 -2.75
N HIS A 253 7.55 3.90 -3.16
CA HIS A 253 8.61 3.38 -2.29
C HIS A 253 9.50 4.47 -1.68
N ASN A 254 9.42 5.71 -2.15
CA ASN A 254 10.32 6.79 -1.78
C ASN A 254 9.60 8.11 -1.45
N ASN A 255 8.28 8.09 -1.23
CA ASN A 255 7.46 9.25 -0.83
C ASN A 255 7.54 10.47 -1.79
N ILE A 256 7.64 10.24 -3.10
CA ILE A 256 7.76 11.35 -4.09
C ILE A 256 6.43 12.07 -4.38
N ALA A 257 5.30 11.45 -4.03
CA ALA A 257 3.96 12.01 -4.20
C ALA A 257 3.28 12.16 -2.84
N GLU A 258 2.82 13.36 -2.51
CA GLU A 258 2.24 13.67 -1.19
C GLU A 258 0.75 13.27 -1.11
N THR A 259 0.06 13.29 -2.25
CA THR A 259 -1.37 13.00 -2.37
C THR A 259 -1.62 11.90 -3.39
N ILE A 260 -2.80 11.29 -3.33
CA ILE A 260 -3.18 10.23 -4.27
C ILE A 260 -3.36 10.80 -5.69
N GLU A 261 -3.78 12.06 -5.80
CA GLU A 261 -3.83 12.80 -7.07
C GLU A 261 -2.43 13.02 -7.63
N ASP A 262 -1.43 13.36 -6.81
CA ASP A 262 -0.03 13.46 -7.24
C ASP A 262 0.50 12.09 -7.73
N ALA A 263 0.11 11.01 -7.06
CA ALA A 263 0.49 9.65 -7.44
C ALA A 263 -0.15 9.23 -8.77
N VAL A 264 -1.42 9.57 -9.02
CA VAL A 264 -2.07 9.35 -10.32
C VAL A 264 -1.42 10.23 -11.40
N ALA A 265 -1.16 11.50 -11.11
CA ALA A 265 -0.56 12.44 -12.07
C ALA A 265 0.87 12.05 -12.47
N PHE A 266 1.62 11.33 -11.63
CA PHE A 266 2.95 10.80 -11.97
C PHE A 266 2.93 9.99 -13.27
N TYR A 267 1.86 9.23 -13.55
CA TYR A 267 1.78 8.40 -14.75
C TYR A 267 1.61 9.18 -16.06
N ASN A 268 1.32 10.49 -16.00
CA ASN A 268 1.38 11.38 -17.15
C ASN A 268 2.82 11.88 -17.45
N SER A 269 3.78 11.62 -16.57
CA SER A 269 5.11 12.21 -16.66
C SER A 269 6.02 11.53 -17.69
N ASP A 270 6.99 12.28 -18.19
CA ASP A 270 8.08 11.74 -19.01
C ASP A 270 8.88 10.68 -18.25
N VAL A 271 9.04 10.81 -16.93
CA VAL A 271 9.71 9.80 -16.08
C VAL A 271 9.04 8.44 -16.20
N PHE A 272 7.70 8.39 -16.15
CA PHE A 272 6.97 7.15 -16.40
C PHE A 272 7.08 6.74 -17.86
N GLY A 273 6.85 7.65 -18.80
CA GLY A 273 6.89 7.38 -20.25
C GLY A 273 8.22 6.76 -20.70
N GLU A 274 9.35 7.27 -20.23
CA GLU A 274 10.70 6.81 -20.56
C GLU A 274 11.10 5.53 -19.80
N SER A 275 10.33 5.12 -18.80
CA SER A 275 10.59 3.89 -18.05
C SER A 275 10.29 2.61 -18.85
N PRO A 276 10.89 1.46 -18.49
CA PRO A 276 10.55 0.17 -19.12
C PRO A 276 9.07 -0.19 -19.04
N SER A 277 8.36 0.23 -17.98
CA SER A 277 6.91 0.02 -17.86
C SER A 277 6.07 0.98 -18.71
N GLY A 278 6.51 2.23 -18.91
CA GLY A 278 5.80 3.20 -19.75
C GLY A 278 6.04 3.04 -21.25
N ARG A 279 7.18 2.49 -21.67
CA ARG A 279 7.46 2.11 -23.08
C ARG A 279 7.26 3.25 -24.10
N GLY A 280 7.62 4.47 -23.73
CA GLY A 280 7.43 5.69 -24.53
C GLY A 280 5.97 6.17 -24.60
N ARG A 281 5.08 5.59 -23.80
CA ARG A 281 3.64 5.84 -23.81
C ARG A 281 3.23 6.27 -22.40
N PRO A 282 3.42 7.53 -21.98
CA PRO A 282 2.80 8.02 -20.76
C PRO A 282 1.27 8.12 -20.93
N PHE A 283 0.56 8.17 -19.81
CA PHE A 283 -0.87 8.50 -19.81
C PHE A 283 -1.06 9.97 -20.23
N ALA A 284 -2.26 10.31 -20.69
CA ALA A 284 -2.64 11.66 -21.08
C ALA A 284 -3.92 12.09 -20.35
N LEU A 285 -3.95 11.88 -19.04
CA LEU A 285 -5.08 12.27 -18.19
C LEU A 285 -5.07 13.78 -17.97
N ASP A 286 -6.19 14.46 -18.22
CA ASP A 286 -6.34 15.85 -17.79
C ASP A 286 -6.55 15.95 -16.26
N THR A 287 -6.54 17.18 -15.71
CA THR A 287 -6.71 17.40 -14.27
C THR A 287 -7.99 16.80 -13.70
N THR A 288 -9.10 16.86 -14.45
CA THR A 288 -10.38 16.29 -14.01
C THR A 288 -10.29 14.77 -14.00
N GLN A 289 -9.70 14.17 -15.03
CA GLN A 289 -9.52 12.72 -15.14
C GLN A 289 -8.61 12.17 -14.04
N VAL A 290 -7.53 12.88 -13.68
CA VAL A 290 -6.69 12.55 -12.52
C VAL A 290 -7.53 12.52 -11.24
N GLN A 291 -8.34 13.56 -11.02
CA GLN A 291 -9.22 13.64 -9.84
C GLN A 291 -10.29 12.54 -9.83
N GLN A 292 -10.79 12.13 -10.99
CA GLN A 292 -11.78 11.04 -11.10
C GLN A 292 -11.17 9.69 -10.70
N VAL A 293 -9.96 9.37 -11.18
CA VAL A 293 -9.26 8.14 -10.78
C VAL A 293 -8.91 8.16 -9.29
N ALA A 294 -8.39 9.27 -8.78
CA ALA A 294 -8.14 9.46 -7.35
C ALA A 294 -9.41 9.32 -6.51
N ALA A 295 -10.54 9.88 -6.98
CA ALA A 295 -11.83 9.75 -6.33
C ALA A 295 -12.28 8.28 -6.26
N MET A 296 -12.15 7.52 -7.35
CA MET A 296 -12.44 6.08 -7.36
C MET A 296 -11.64 5.34 -6.28
N LEU A 297 -10.33 5.56 -6.21
CA LEU A 297 -9.46 4.92 -5.22
C LEU A 297 -9.85 5.28 -3.78
N ARG A 298 -10.19 6.55 -3.53
CA ARG A 298 -10.67 7.00 -2.21
C ARG A 298 -12.00 6.38 -1.81
N VAL A 299 -12.94 6.19 -2.75
CA VAL A 299 -14.20 5.49 -2.46
C VAL A 299 -13.98 4.00 -2.21
N LEU A 300 -13.08 3.35 -2.95
CA LEU A 300 -12.70 1.95 -2.68
C LEU A 300 -12.14 1.79 -1.27
N ASN A 301 -11.23 2.67 -0.86
CA ASN A 301 -10.67 2.67 0.49
C ASN A 301 -11.76 2.91 1.55
N ALA A 302 -12.68 3.84 1.33
CA ALA A 302 -13.78 4.08 2.25
C ALA A 302 -14.67 2.85 2.43
N ILE A 303 -14.91 2.10 1.34
CA ILE A 303 -15.70 0.86 1.38
C ILE A 303 -14.94 -0.23 2.14
N ASP A 304 -13.63 -0.38 1.93
CA ASP A 304 -12.82 -1.34 2.70
C ASP A 304 -12.81 -1.00 4.19
N ASN A 305 -12.61 0.28 4.54
CA ASN A 305 -12.66 0.76 5.92
C ASN A 305 -14.03 0.48 6.57
N ILE A 306 -15.14 0.68 5.84
CA ILE A 306 -16.48 0.32 6.32
C ILE A 306 -16.58 -1.19 6.59
N ASP A 307 -16.10 -2.02 5.67
CA ASP A 307 -16.20 -3.47 5.77
C ASP A 307 -15.30 -4.01 6.91
N ASN A 308 -14.09 -3.45 7.09
CA ASN A 308 -13.20 -3.72 8.23
C ASN A 308 -13.82 -3.27 9.55
N SER A 309 -14.33 -2.04 9.61
CA SER A 309 -14.99 -1.48 10.78
C SER A 309 -16.17 -2.35 11.22
N ASN A 310 -17.01 -2.79 10.28
CA ASN A 310 -18.11 -3.72 10.53
C ASN A 310 -17.61 -5.04 11.13
N ARG A 311 -16.56 -5.64 10.55
CA ARG A 311 -15.96 -6.88 11.05
C ARG A 311 -15.47 -6.73 12.49
N TYR A 312 -14.82 -5.61 12.82
CA TYR A 312 -14.36 -5.33 14.18
C TYR A 312 -15.51 -5.08 15.16
N ASP A 313 -16.55 -4.36 14.77
CA ASP A 313 -17.77 -4.19 15.60
C ASP A 313 -18.42 -5.52 15.97
N GLU A 314 -18.49 -6.44 15.01
CA GLU A 314 -19.04 -7.76 15.23
C GLU A 314 -18.15 -8.60 16.18
N ILE A 315 -16.82 -8.55 15.99
CA ILE A 315 -15.87 -9.19 16.91
C ILE A 315 -16.02 -8.61 18.32
N ALA A 316 -16.05 -7.28 18.46
CA ALA A 316 -16.23 -6.61 19.74
C ALA A 316 -17.54 -7.02 20.41
N THR A 317 -18.64 -7.08 19.65
CA THR A 317 -19.95 -7.54 20.15
C THR A 317 -19.90 -8.98 20.66
N ARG A 318 -19.26 -9.89 19.92
CA ARG A 318 -19.08 -11.30 20.34
C ARG A 318 -18.21 -11.40 21.58
N GLN A 319 -17.12 -10.64 21.65
CA GLN A 319 -16.17 -10.68 22.75
C GLN A 319 -16.68 -9.97 24.01
N ALA A 320 -17.68 -9.09 23.92
CA ALA A 320 -18.16 -8.32 25.07
C ALA A 320 -18.63 -9.18 26.25
N LYS A 321 -19.17 -10.38 25.98
CA LYS A 321 -19.62 -11.33 27.01
C LYS A 321 -18.50 -12.18 27.63
N VAL A 322 -17.36 -12.29 26.95
CA VAL A 322 -16.28 -13.24 27.31
C VAL A 322 -15.04 -12.49 27.80
N ARG A 323 -14.65 -11.43 27.10
CA ARG A 323 -13.46 -10.61 27.35
C ARG A 323 -13.80 -9.13 27.14
N GLY A 324 -14.51 -8.52 28.08
CA GLY A 324 -14.96 -7.12 27.99
C GLY A 324 -13.83 -6.12 27.69
N GLY A 325 -12.63 -6.33 28.26
CA GLY A 325 -11.46 -5.48 27.96
C GLY A 325 -11.00 -5.57 26.50
N LEU A 326 -10.96 -6.79 25.93
CA LEU A 326 -10.65 -7.00 24.51
C LEU A 326 -11.74 -6.39 23.62
N ALA A 327 -13.02 -6.55 23.97
CA ALA A 327 -14.12 -5.96 23.23
C ALA A 327 -14.00 -4.44 23.09
N LEU A 328 -13.56 -3.75 24.15
CA LEU A 328 -13.32 -2.30 24.10
C LEU A 328 -12.14 -1.92 23.20
N GLN A 329 -11.06 -2.72 23.19
CA GLN A 329 -9.92 -2.48 22.30
C GLN A 329 -10.32 -2.67 20.84
N VAL A 330 -11.05 -3.75 20.54
CA VAL A 330 -11.52 -4.03 19.18
C VAL A 330 -12.53 -2.97 18.70
N ALA A 331 -13.44 -2.51 19.57
CA ALA A 331 -14.37 -1.43 19.23
C ALA A 331 -13.66 -0.11 18.92
N ARG A 332 -12.50 0.17 19.54
CA ARG A 332 -11.67 1.34 19.19
C ARG A 332 -11.05 1.22 17.80
N VAL A 333 -10.64 0.01 17.40
CA VAL A 333 -10.18 -0.23 16.03
C VAL A 333 -11.33 0.01 15.05
N ALA A 334 -12.53 -0.51 15.34
CA ALA A 334 -13.71 -0.23 14.51
C ALA A 334 -14.00 1.27 14.36
N ALA A 335 -13.93 2.02 15.46
CA ALA A 335 -14.11 3.48 15.44
C ALA A 335 -13.06 4.20 14.58
N SER A 336 -11.79 3.77 14.68
CA SER A 336 -10.71 4.32 13.83
C SER A 336 -11.02 4.11 12.36
N GLU A 337 -11.38 2.89 11.95
CA GLU A 337 -11.72 2.58 10.55
C GLU A 337 -12.94 3.40 10.06
N THR A 338 -13.94 3.65 10.92
CA THR A 338 -15.07 4.54 10.57
C THR A 338 -14.60 5.98 10.37
N GLU A 339 -13.68 6.46 11.21
CA GLU A 339 -13.08 7.78 11.10
C GLU A 339 -12.24 7.92 9.82
N ASP A 340 -11.41 6.92 9.52
CA ASP A 340 -10.59 6.86 8.30
C ASP A 340 -11.48 6.88 7.06
N ALA A 341 -12.58 6.10 7.03
CA ALA A 341 -13.59 6.16 5.97
C ALA A 341 -14.19 7.58 5.77
N ILE A 342 -14.35 8.36 6.83
CA ILE A 342 -14.82 9.74 6.73
C ILE A 342 -13.72 10.63 6.17
N GLN A 343 -12.49 10.50 6.66
CA GLN A 343 -11.34 11.30 6.21
C GLN A 343 -11.10 11.08 4.72
N VAL A 344 -10.99 9.84 4.25
CA VAL A 344 -10.76 9.56 2.82
C VAL A 344 -11.89 10.05 1.92
N LEU A 345 -13.14 10.14 2.37
CA LEU A 345 -14.24 10.66 1.54
C LEU A 345 -14.32 12.18 1.57
N THR A 346 -13.87 12.79 2.65
CA THR A 346 -14.04 14.23 2.86
C THR A 346 -12.79 15.03 2.62
N GLU A 347 -11.58 14.48 2.67
CA GLU A 347 -10.35 15.25 2.46
C GLU A 347 -10.00 15.44 0.98
N GLY A 348 -8.77 15.83 0.65
CA GLY A 348 -8.31 16.01 -0.74
C GLY A 348 -8.96 17.17 -1.51
N PRO A 349 -8.59 17.33 -2.80
CA PRO A 349 -9.05 18.43 -3.65
C PRO A 349 -10.52 18.33 -4.05
N VAL A 350 -11.07 17.11 -4.13
CA VAL A 350 -12.50 16.86 -4.37
C VAL A 350 -13.12 16.26 -3.11
N ARG A 351 -14.15 16.94 -2.58
CA ARG A 351 -14.92 16.52 -1.39
C ARG A 351 -16.07 15.62 -1.88
N LEU A 352 -15.93 14.29 -1.84
CA LEU A 352 -16.78 13.37 -2.61
C LEU A 352 -18.21 13.23 -2.08
N TYR A 353 -18.40 13.17 -0.76
CA TYR A 353 -19.71 12.93 -0.14
C TYR A 353 -20.00 13.87 1.03
N GLU A 354 -19.26 14.98 1.12
CA GLU A 354 -19.42 15.96 2.18
C GLU A 354 -20.86 16.53 2.17
N GLY A 355 -21.49 16.59 3.36
CA GLY A 355 -22.87 17.05 3.51
C GLY A 355 -23.95 16.06 3.04
N THR A 356 -23.59 14.97 2.35
CA THR A 356 -24.56 13.96 1.88
C THR A 356 -24.96 12.96 2.99
N PRO A 357 -26.05 12.17 2.79
CA PRO A 357 -26.40 11.12 3.74
C PRO A 357 -25.32 10.05 3.97
N VAL A 358 -24.37 9.84 3.03
CA VAL A 358 -23.25 8.89 3.20
C VAL A 358 -22.41 9.29 4.41
N VAL A 359 -21.79 10.47 4.38
CA VAL A 359 -20.93 10.97 5.47
C VAL A 359 -21.74 11.24 6.75
N GLN A 360 -22.99 11.67 6.63
CA GLN A 360 -23.86 11.82 7.81
C GLN A 360 -24.13 10.48 8.52
N HIS A 361 -24.28 9.38 7.77
CA HIS A 361 -24.44 8.05 8.33
C HIS A 361 -23.15 7.57 9.00
N LEU A 362 -21.98 7.78 8.38
CA LEU A 362 -20.69 7.43 8.98
C LEU A 362 -20.42 8.20 10.27
N HIS A 363 -20.62 9.52 10.30
CA HIS A 363 -20.49 10.29 11.55
C HIS A 363 -21.45 9.81 12.66
N ARG A 364 -22.67 9.39 12.31
CA ARG A 364 -23.61 8.82 13.28
C ARG A 364 -23.17 7.44 13.77
N ALA A 365 -22.55 6.64 12.90
CA ALA A 365 -21.98 5.35 13.26
C ALA A 365 -20.80 5.52 14.23
N LEU A 366 -19.86 6.41 13.90
CA LEU A 366 -18.72 6.74 14.75
C LEU A 366 -19.18 7.17 16.17
N ARG A 367 -20.14 8.08 16.26
CA ARG A 367 -20.71 8.49 17.57
C ARG A 367 -21.35 7.34 18.34
N LEU A 368 -21.90 6.33 17.66
CA LEU A 368 -22.44 5.15 18.33
C LEU A 368 -21.33 4.23 18.83
N GLU A 369 -20.24 4.07 18.09
CA GLU A 369 -19.05 3.32 18.49
C GLU A 369 -18.36 3.96 19.69
N GLU A 370 -18.13 5.28 19.64
CA GLU A 370 -17.58 6.06 20.76
C GLU A 370 -18.43 5.92 22.03
N ARG A 371 -19.76 6.01 21.88
CA ARG A 371 -20.69 5.78 23.00
C ARG A 371 -20.68 4.33 23.46
N ALA A 372 -20.59 3.35 22.57
CA ALA A 372 -20.47 1.94 22.94
C ALA A 372 -19.24 1.71 23.82
N ILE A 373 -18.12 2.35 23.48
CA ILE A 373 -16.86 2.29 24.23
C ILE A 373 -17.02 2.99 25.59
N ALA A 374 -17.53 4.22 25.61
CA ALA A 374 -17.67 5.03 26.82
C ALA A 374 -18.67 4.43 27.82
N GLU A 375 -19.84 4.03 27.33
CA GLU A 375 -20.94 3.47 28.13
C GLU A 375 -20.78 1.95 28.36
N ARG A 376 -19.75 1.32 27.77
CA ARG A 376 -19.55 -0.14 27.73
C ARG A 376 -20.80 -0.90 27.24
N ASN A 377 -21.46 -0.35 26.23
CA ASN A 377 -22.71 -0.84 25.69
C ASN A 377 -22.52 -1.39 24.26
N PRO A 378 -22.15 -2.67 24.10
CA PRO A 378 -21.92 -3.28 22.79
C PRO A 378 -23.18 -3.32 21.91
N GLY A 379 -24.38 -3.15 22.48
CA GLY A 379 -25.63 -3.08 21.71
C GLY A 379 -25.70 -1.88 20.74
N LEU A 380 -24.88 -0.85 20.97
CA LEU A 380 -24.76 0.30 20.07
C LEU A 380 -23.96 -0.03 18.79
N LEU A 381 -23.04 -0.99 18.83
CA LEU A 381 -22.20 -1.37 17.67
C LEU A 381 -23.06 -1.92 16.52
N ALA A 382 -24.05 -2.78 16.83
CA ALA A 382 -24.98 -3.28 15.81
C ALA A 382 -25.77 -2.15 15.12
N ARG A 383 -25.99 -1.01 15.79
CA ARG A 383 -26.62 0.17 15.18
C ARG A 383 -25.64 0.94 14.29
N ALA A 384 -24.36 1.00 14.68
CA ALA A 384 -23.30 1.59 13.88
C ALA A 384 -23.12 0.82 12.56
N VAL A 385 -23.04 -0.51 12.62
CA VAL A 385 -22.99 -1.41 11.43
C VAL A 385 -24.13 -1.12 10.45
N ARG A 386 -25.38 -0.96 10.95
CA ARG A 386 -26.52 -0.65 10.06
C ARG A 386 -26.39 0.71 9.38
N LEU A 387 -25.79 1.70 10.02
CA LEU A 387 -25.56 3.02 9.41
C LEU A 387 -24.43 2.96 8.38
N LYS A 388 -23.33 2.27 8.68
CA LYS A 388 -22.23 2.04 7.74
C LYS A 388 -22.69 1.29 6.49
N ASN A 389 -23.52 0.25 6.64
CA ASN A 389 -24.12 -0.46 5.50
C ASN A 389 -25.05 0.43 4.67
N ARG A 390 -25.79 1.35 5.29
CA ARG A 390 -26.58 2.35 4.56
C ARG A 390 -25.69 3.31 3.79
N ALA A 391 -24.61 3.81 4.39
CA ALA A 391 -23.62 4.64 3.71
C ALA A 391 -23.04 3.92 2.49
N ARG A 392 -22.57 2.68 2.67
CA ARG A 392 -22.05 1.82 1.58
C ARG A 392 -23.06 1.65 0.43
N SER A 393 -24.33 1.35 0.74
CA SER A 393 -25.38 1.17 -0.27
C SER A 393 -25.73 2.43 -1.07
N LEU A 394 -25.39 3.60 -0.54
CA LEU A 394 -25.55 4.90 -1.21
C LEU A 394 -24.32 5.26 -2.06
N MET A 395 -23.18 4.61 -1.84
CA MET A 395 -21.98 4.78 -2.68
C MET A 395 -21.97 3.81 -3.87
N ILE A 396 -22.38 2.55 -3.65
CA ILE A 396 -22.23 1.49 -4.66
C ILE A 396 -23.45 0.58 -4.77
N VAL A 397 -23.55 -0.12 -5.90
CA VAL A 397 -24.31 -1.35 -6.08
C VAL A 397 -23.40 -2.45 -6.60
N THR A 398 -23.77 -3.71 -6.36
CA THR A 398 -23.10 -4.87 -6.94
C THR A 398 -24.03 -5.54 -7.94
N ASN A 399 -23.58 -5.73 -9.18
CA ASN A 399 -24.34 -6.48 -10.18
C ASN A 399 -24.43 -7.97 -9.77
N GLN A 400 -25.56 -8.60 -10.10
CA GLN A 400 -25.81 -10.02 -9.79
C GLN A 400 -24.99 -10.96 -10.68
#